data_AF-A0A7G6Y5F7-F1
#
_entry.id   AF-A0A7G6Y5F7-F1
#
_cell.length_a   1.000
_cell.length_b   1.000
_cell.length_c   1.000
_cell.angle_alpha   90.00
_cell.angle_beta   90.00
_cell.angle_gamma   90.00
#
_symmetry.space_group_name_H-M   'P 1'
#
loop_
_entity.id
_entity.type
_entity.pdbx_description
1 polymer ?
#
loop_
_entity_poly.entity_id
_entity_poly.type
_entity_poly.pdbx_seq_one_letter_code
_entity_poly.pdbx_strand_id
1 'polypeptide(L)'
;MSSPLEYLDADGADEADYEQPMRELFAYRDGERWLDGIVTGVKRGEDGRAHVQFDNRIWVTTDDVRESSHYIAVLLNPDSSVYAEVITGYRDGAPADLIRDIDVVDGSNNAGTEWRPVDERAVGTRVRYRYTGTAELEAAEA
;
A
#
# COMPACT_ATOMS: atom_id res chain seq x y z
N MET A 1 -4.24 19.53 -8.53
CA MET A 1 -4.70 18.14 -8.69
C MET A 1 -5.85 17.97 -7.74
N SER A 2 -6.94 17.36 -8.18
CA SER A 2 -8.05 17.01 -7.29
C SER A 2 -7.71 15.74 -6.50
N SER A 3 -8.34 15.59 -5.34
CA SER A 3 -8.20 14.40 -4.50
C SER A 3 -8.77 13.18 -5.23
N PRO A 4 -8.12 12.00 -5.17
CA PRO A 4 -8.70 10.76 -5.70
C PRO A 4 -9.99 10.35 -4.98
N LEU A 5 -10.30 10.96 -3.84
CA LEU A 5 -11.48 10.70 -3.03
C LEU A 5 -12.52 11.83 -3.10
N GLU A 6 -12.39 12.75 -4.06
CA GLU A 6 -13.34 13.88 -4.21
C GLU A 6 -14.78 13.42 -4.50
N TYR A 7 -14.95 12.24 -5.08
CA TYR A 7 -16.27 11.67 -5.37
C TYR A 7 -17.09 11.40 -4.10
N LEU A 8 -16.45 11.24 -2.94
CA LEU A 8 -17.12 11.08 -1.65
C LEU A 8 -17.86 12.35 -1.21
N ASP A 9 -17.51 13.50 -1.78
CA ASP A 9 -18.18 14.77 -1.53
C ASP A 9 -19.35 15.04 -2.50
N ALA A 10 -19.51 14.21 -3.54
CA ALA A 10 -20.56 14.40 -4.53
C ALA A 10 -21.97 14.27 -3.95
N ASP A 11 -22.90 15.07 -4.47
CA ASP A 11 -24.32 14.97 -4.16
C ASP A 11 -24.85 13.62 -4.65
N GLY A 12 -24.97 12.67 -3.73
CA GLY A 12 -25.43 11.29 -4.01
C GLY A 12 -24.47 10.19 -3.56
N ALA A 13 -23.29 10.53 -3.00
CA ALA A 13 -22.40 9.54 -2.42
C ALA A 13 -23.12 8.73 -1.32
N ASP A 14 -23.03 7.41 -1.40
CA ASP A 14 -23.73 6.49 -0.51
C ASP A 14 -22.77 5.56 0.27
N GLU A 15 -23.34 4.62 1.01
CA GLU A 15 -22.55 3.68 1.83
C GLU A 15 -21.61 2.81 0.98
N ALA A 16 -22.01 2.44 -0.25
CA ALA A 16 -21.17 1.63 -1.12
C ALA A 16 -19.96 2.43 -1.63
N ASP A 17 -20.12 3.74 -1.87
CA ASP A 17 -19.01 4.63 -2.20
C ASP A 17 -17.99 4.74 -1.06
N TYR A 18 -18.45 4.66 0.20
CA TYR A 18 -17.61 4.73 1.39
C TYR A 18 -16.82 3.45 1.64
N GLU A 19 -17.33 2.31 1.16
CA GLU A 19 -16.64 1.02 1.24
C GLU A 19 -15.49 0.90 0.23
N GLN A 20 -15.61 1.51 -0.95
CA GLN A 20 -14.60 1.42 -2.02
C GLN A 20 -13.18 1.82 -1.59
N PRO A 21 -12.94 2.94 -0.87
CA PRO A 21 -11.60 3.30 -0.45
C PRO A 21 -11.12 2.48 0.76
N MET A 22 -11.95 1.63 1.36
CA MET A 22 -11.54 0.86 2.53
C MET A 22 -10.38 -0.06 2.19
N ARG A 23 -9.39 -0.05 3.08
CA ARG A 23 -8.13 -0.78 2.99
C ARG A 23 -7.20 -0.25 1.91
N GLU A 24 -7.58 0.68 1.05
CA GLU A 24 -6.70 1.24 0.02
C GLU A 24 -5.59 2.13 0.63
N LEU A 25 -4.45 2.21 -0.06
CA LEU A 25 -3.31 3.04 0.34
C LEU A 25 -3.39 4.41 -0.35
N PHE A 26 -3.44 5.47 0.44
CA PHE A 26 -3.32 6.83 -0.06
C PHE A 26 -2.25 7.59 0.72
N ALA A 27 -1.89 8.77 0.23
CA ALA A 27 -1.08 9.70 1.00
C ALA A 27 -1.98 10.82 1.55
N TYR A 28 -1.85 11.11 2.84
CA TYR A 28 -2.53 12.23 3.48
C TYR A 28 -1.54 13.33 3.87
N ARG A 29 -2.03 14.56 3.98
CA ARG A 29 -1.22 15.71 4.35
C ARG A 29 -1.08 15.82 5.87
N ASP A 30 0.16 15.85 6.35
CA ASP A 30 0.52 16.11 7.75
C ASP A 30 1.47 17.33 7.79
N GLY A 31 0.88 18.50 8.01
CA GLY A 31 1.58 19.79 7.89
C GLY A 31 2.13 20.03 6.49
N GLU A 32 3.46 20.06 6.37
CA GLU A 32 4.17 20.24 5.09
C GLU A 32 4.55 18.90 4.41
N ARG A 33 4.29 17.76 5.06
CA ARG A 33 4.67 16.44 4.56
C ARG A 33 3.45 15.67 4.08
N TRP A 34 3.69 14.72 3.19
CA TRP A 34 2.72 13.72 2.78
C TRP A 34 3.17 12.38 3.35
N LEU A 35 2.26 11.69 4.03
CA LEU A 35 2.50 10.41 4.68
C LEU A 35 1.56 9.37 4.07
N ASP A 36 2.08 8.17 3.82
CA ASP A 36 1.24 7.06 3.38
C ASP A 36 0.47 6.49 4.56
N GLY A 37 -0.76 6.07 4.29
CA GLY A 37 -1.54 5.31 5.26
C GLY A 37 -2.68 4.56 4.59
N ILE A 38 -3.18 3.57 5.31
CA ILE A 38 -4.28 2.73 4.85
C ILE A 38 -5.58 3.38 5.29
N VAL A 39 -6.51 3.56 4.37
CA VAL A 39 -7.84 4.06 4.69
C VAL A 39 -8.63 2.98 5.44
N THR A 40 -9.11 3.30 6.64
CA THR A 40 -9.80 2.34 7.53
C THR A 40 -11.23 2.74 7.88
N GLY A 41 -11.65 3.94 7.50
CA GLY A 41 -13.01 4.42 7.73
C GLY A 41 -13.32 5.65 6.88
N VAL A 42 -14.59 5.83 6.54
CA VAL A 42 -15.10 7.04 5.89
C VAL A 42 -16.36 7.48 6.64
N LYS A 43 -16.56 8.79 6.76
CA LYS A 43 -17.77 9.37 7.33
C LYS A 43 -18.06 10.74 6.73
N ARG A 44 -19.30 11.21 6.88
CA ARG A 44 -19.61 12.64 6.69
C ARG A 44 -19.28 13.40 7.97
N GLY A 45 -18.50 14.48 7.83
CA GLY A 45 -18.20 15.42 8.90
C GLY A 45 -19.36 16.35 9.21
N GLU A 46 -19.33 16.99 10.37
CA GLU A 46 -20.31 18.01 10.78
C GLU A 46 -20.23 19.27 9.90
N ASP A 47 -19.08 19.51 9.28
CA ASP A 47 -18.86 20.55 8.28
C ASP A 47 -19.46 20.21 6.91
N GLY A 48 -20.13 19.06 6.81
CA GLY A 48 -20.74 18.60 5.58
C GLY A 48 -19.75 18.08 4.55
N ARG A 49 -18.48 17.82 4.90
CA ARG A 49 -17.47 17.22 4.00
C ARG A 49 -17.16 15.77 4.35
N ALA A 50 -16.76 14.97 3.37
CA ALA A 50 -16.26 13.62 3.59
C ALA A 50 -14.93 13.64 4.37
N HIS A 51 -14.87 12.80 5.40
CA HIS A 51 -13.69 12.57 6.20
C HIS A 51 -13.26 11.12 6.06
N VAL A 52 -11.95 10.92 5.94
CA VAL A 52 -11.32 9.62 5.74
C VAL A 52 -10.38 9.33 6.89
N GLN A 53 -10.51 8.15 7.48
CA GLN A 53 -9.64 7.69 8.56
C GLN A 53 -8.45 6.94 7.99
N PHE A 54 -7.25 7.29 8.43
CA PHE A 54 -6.01 6.58 8.12
C PHE A 54 -5.53 5.78 9.34
N ASP A 55 -5.13 4.52 9.09
CA ASP A 55 -4.49 3.59 10.03
C ASP A 55 -5.24 3.43 11.37
N ASN A 56 -6.57 3.55 11.37
CA ASN A 56 -7.43 3.58 12.57
C ASN A 56 -7.09 4.70 13.58
N ARG A 57 -6.42 5.78 13.14
CA ARG A 57 -5.85 6.80 14.04
C ARG A 57 -6.34 8.20 13.73
N ILE A 58 -6.06 8.69 12.52
CA ILE A 58 -6.26 10.09 12.16
C ILE A 58 -7.39 10.23 11.17
N TRP A 59 -8.23 11.26 11.33
CA TRP A 59 -9.25 11.65 10.36
C TRP A 59 -8.79 12.89 9.62
N VAL A 60 -8.84 12.85 8.29
CA VAL A 60 -8.53 14.00 7.42
C VAL A 60 -9.69 14.25 6.45
N THR A 61 -9.79 15.46 5.93
CA THR A 61 -10.71 15.78 4.84
C THR A 61 -10.15 15.26 3.52
N THR A 62 -11.02 14.89 2.59
CA THR A 62 -10.66 14.43 1.24
C THR A 62 -9.72 15.40 0.50
N ASP A 63 -9.86 16.71 0.72
CA ASP A 63 -8.98 17.77 0.18
C ASP A 63 -7.49 17.57 0.52
N ASP A 64 -7.19 16.90 1.63
CA ASP A 64 -5.85 16.62 2.14
C ASP A 64 -5.38 15.20 1.81
N VAL A 65 -5.96 14.59 0.77
CA VAL A 65 -5.64 13.23 0.31
C VAL A 65 -5.18 13.26 -1.15
N ARG A 66 -4.19 12.43 -1.48
CA ARG A 66 -3.72 12.19 -2.85
C ARG A 66 -3.35 10.72 -3.07
N GLU A 67 -3.15 10.34 -4.33
CA GLU A 67 -2.59 9.03 -4.68
C GLU A 67 -1.21 8.84 -4.02
N SER A 68 -1.00 7.65 -3.44
CA SER A 68 0.31 7.29 -2.92
C SER A 68 1.27 6.98 -4.07
N SER A 69 2.54 7.36 -3.91
CA SER A 69 3.64 6.87 -4.76
C SER A 69 4.08 5.45 -4.40
N HIS A 70 3.39 4.83 -3.45
CA HIS A 70 3.62 3.50 -2.95
C HIS A 70 2.38 2.61 -3.17
N TYR A 71 2.58 1.32 -2.97
CA TYR A 71 1.55 0.29 -2.97
C TYR A 71 1.79 -0.69 -1.84
N ILE A 72 0.80 -1.53 -1.55
CA ILE A 72 0.90 -2.60 -0.57
C ILE A 72 1.28 -3.89 -1.32
N ALA A 73 2.49 -4.37 -1.11
CA ALA A 73 2.90 -5.69 -1.56
C ALA A 73 2.41 -6.74 -0.56
N VAL A 74 1.51 -7.60 -1.02
CA VAL A 74 1.02 -8.75 -0.26
C VAL A 74 1.91 -9.95 -0.58
N LEU A 75 2.81 -10.28 0.32
CA LEU A 75 3.77 -11.36 0.18
C LEU A 75 3.09 -12.68 0.59
N LEU A 76 3.07 -13.65 -0.31
CA LEU A 76 2.38 -14.92 -0.14
C LEU A 76 3.39 -16.07 -0.03
N ASN A 77 3.11 -17.00 0.89
CA ASN A 77 3.74 -18.31 0.95
C ASN A 77 3.33 -19.19 -0.26
N PRO A 78 4.03 -20.32 -0.51
CA PRO A 78 3.64 -21.27 -1.56
C PRO A 78 2.19 -21.75 -1.47
N ASP A 79 1.67 -21.90 -0.26
CA ASP A 79 0.29 -22.32 0.02
C ASP A 79 -0.75 -21.18 -0.11
N SER A 80 -0.33 -20.00 -0.56
CA SER A 80 -1.12 -18.77 -0.67
C SER A 80 -1.59 -18.15 0.65
N SER A 81 -1.09 -18.62 1.80
CA SER A 81 -1.22 -17.86 3.04
C SER A 81 -0.40 -16.58 2.98
N VAL A 82 -0.88 -15.51 3.63
CA VAL A 82 -0.16 -14.23 3.70
C VAL A 82 1.02 -14.38 4.64
N TYR A 83 2.23 -14.16 4.11
CA TYR A 83 3.46 -14.06 4.88
C TYR A 83 3.56 -12.69 5.55
N ALA A 84 3.44 -11.62 4.76
CA ALA A 84 3.49 -10.23 5.22
C ALA A 84 2.79 -9.29 4.24
N GLU A 85 2.40 -8.11 4.72
CA GLU A 85 2.05 -6.96 3.88
C GLU A 85 3.08 -5.86 4.13
N VAL A 86 3.70 -5.35 3.06
CA VAL A 86 4.71 -4.29 3.15
C VAL A 86 4.38 -3.16 2.20
N ILE A 87 4.62 -1.92 2.62
CA ILE A 87 4.47 -0.75 1.75
C ILE A 87 5.75 -0.59 0.94
N THR A 88 5.63 -0.48 -0.38
CA THR A 88 6.76 -0.38 -1.31
C THR A 88 6.49 0.66 -2.39
N GLY A 89 7.53 1.34 -2.86
CA GLY A 89 7.42 2.38 -3.88
C GLY A 89 7.18 1.81 -5.28
N TYR A 90 6.35 2.49 -6.06
CA TYR A 90 6.32 2.25 -7.51
C TYR A 90 7.65 2.65 -8.15
N ARG A 91 8.11 1.88 -9.14
CA ARG A 91 9.26 2.22 -10.00
C ARG A 91 8.73 2.52 -11.40
N ASP A 92 8.96 3.74 -11.87
CA ASP A 92 8.45 4.23 -13.17
C ASP A 92 6.94 4.03 -13.36
N GLY A 93 6.17 4.16 -12.27
CA GLY A 93 4.72 3.97 -12.26
C GLY A 93 4.25 2.51 -12.22
N ALA A 94 5.16 1.54 -12.09
CA ALA A 94 4.85 0.12 -12.04
C ALA A 94 5.29 -0.52 -10.70
N PRO A 95 4.58 -1.55 -10.21
CA PRO A 95 5.05 -2.38 -9.11
C PRO A 95 6.40 -3.02 -9.44
N ALA A 96 7.20 -3.37 -8.42
CA ALA A 96 8.46 -4.05 -8.65
C ALA A 96 8.26 -5.43 -9.29
N ASP A 97 9.12 -5.83 -10.23
CA ASP A 97 9.09 -7.18 -10.82
C ASP A 97 9.61 -8.28 -9.88
N LEU A 98 10.27 -7.86 -8.78
CA LEU A 98 10.88 -8.73 -7.79
C LEU A 98 11.00 -7.99 -6.46
N ILE A 99 10.57 -8.63 -5.38
CA ILE A 99 10.82 -8.19 -4.00
C ILE A 99 11.78 -9.18 -3.37
N ARG A 100 12.80 -8.64 -2.67
CA ARG A 100 13.79 -9.42 -1.92
C ARG A 100 13.74 -8.98 -0.46
N ASP A 101 13.64 -9.94 0.43
CA ASP A 101 13.86 -9.74 1.86
C ASP A 101 15.19 -10.41 2.20
N ILE A 102 16.15 -9.61 2.66
CA ILE A 102 17.53 -10.04 2.83
C ILE A 102 17.81 -10.11 4.32
N ASP A 103 18.01 -11.32 4.82
CA ASP A 103 18.56 -11.55 6.15
C ASP A 103 20.06 -11.82 6.05
N VAL A 104 20.82 -11.23 7.00
CA VAL A 104 22.25 -11.49 7.16
C VAL A 104 22.40 -12.71 8.07
N VAL A 105 22.87 -13.82 7.52
CA VAL A 105 23.18 -15.04 8.27
C VAL A 105 24.69 -15.09 8.50
N ASP A 106 25.10 -15.09 9.77
CA ASP A 106 26.50 -15.25 10.20
C ASP A 106 27.50 -14.24 9.61
N GLY A 107 27.07 -12.99 9.42
CA GLY A 107 27.93 -11.83 9.11
C GLY A 107 28.67 -11.88 7.76
N SER A 108 28.38 -12.87 6.92
CA SER A 108 29.08 -13.11 5.65
C SER A 108 28.23 -13.75 4.57
N ASN A 109 27.12 -14.42 4.92
CA ASN A 109 26.17 -14.95 3.94
C ASN A 109 24.86 -14.17 4.00
N ASN A 110 24.42 -13.63 2.87
CA ASN A 110 23.11 -13.01 2.74
C ASN A 110 22.15 -14.08 2.19
N ALA A 111 21.12 -14.45 2.95
CA ALA A 111 20.04 -15.28 2.45
C ALA A 111 18.88 -14.36 2.06
N GLY A 112 18.56 -14.32 0.76
CA GLY A 112 17.46 -13.53 0.23
C GLY A 112 16.24 -14.40 -0.01
N THR A 113 15.11 -14.09 0.63
CA THR A 113 13.82 -14.66 0.26
C THR A 113 13.30 -13.86 -0.95
N GLU A 114 12.84 -14.53 -2.01
CA GLU A 114 12.42 -13.88 -3.25
C GLU A 114 10.93 -14.05 -3.53
N TRP A 115 10.26 -12.95 -3.87
CA TRP A 115 8.85 -12.96 -4.29
C TRP A 115 8.65 -12.27 -5.64
N ARG A 116 7.85 -12.91 -6.51
CA ARG A 116 7.50 -12.39 -7.84
C ARG A 116 6.01 -12.07 -7.94
N PRO A 117 5.62 -11.06 -8.74
CA PRO A 117 4.21 -10.76 -8.99
C PRO A 117 3.45 -12.01 -9.43
N VAL A 118 2.25 -12.20 -8.89
CA VAL A 118 1.33 -13.20 -9.42
C VAL A 118 0.67 -12.63 -10.67
N ASP A 119 0.46 -13.46 -11.69
CA ASP A 119 -0.31 -13.09 -12.90
C ASP A 119 -1.81 -13.03 -12.56
N GLU A 120 -2.16 -12.06 -11.73
CA GLU A 120 -3.51 -11.74 -11.25
C GLU A 120 -3.69 -10.22 -11.35
N ARG A 121 -4.92 -9.78 -11.65
CA ARG A 121 -5.23 -8.36 -11.65
C ARG A 121 -5.10 -7.81 -10.21
N ALA A 122 -4.35 -6.73 -10.04
CA ALA A 122 -4.29 -6.01 -8.77
C ALA A 122 -5.69 -5.56 -8.34
N VAL A 123 -5.95 -5.62 -7.04
CA VAL A 123 -7.16 -5.09 -6.42
C VAL A 123 -6.78 -3.82 -5.71
N GLY A 124 -7.16 -2.68 -6.30
CA GLY A 124 -6.76 -1.37 -5.81
C GLY A 124 -5.24 -1.23 -5.73
N THR A 125 -4.74 -0.75 -4.59
CA THR A 125 -3.31 -0.53 -4.31
C THR A 125 -2.61 -1.78 -3.77
N ARG A 126 -3.26 -2.95 -3.77
CA ARG A 126 -2.67 -4.23 -3.35
C ARG A 126 -2.19 -5.03 -4.54
N VAL A 127 -0.92 -5.39 -4.51
CA VAL A 127 -0.27 -6.23 -5.52
C VAL A 127 0.24 -7.48 -4.82
N ARG A 128 -0.14 -8.65 -5.33
CA ARG A 128 0.23 -9.94 -4.74
C ARG A 128 1.53 -10.44 -5.33
N TYR A 129 2.40 -10.93 -4.45
CA TYR A 129 3.65 -11.57 -4.82
C TYR A 129 3.73 -12.95 -4.19
N ARG A 130 4.14 -13.96 -4.97
CA ARG A 130 4.32 -15.33 -4.49
C ARG A 130 5.79 -15.62 -4.24
N TYR A 131 6.06 -16.29 -3.12
CA TYR A 131 7.37 -16.82 -2.81
C TYR A 131 7.86 -17.73 -3.95
N THR A 132 9.10 -17.52 -4.36
CA THR A 132 9.73 -18.25 -5.47
C THR A 132 11.00 -18.99 -5.09
N GLY A 133 11.53 -18.76 -3.88
CA GLY A 133 12.72 -19.45 -3.40
C GLY A 133 13.53 -18.60 -2.45
N THR A 134 14.62 -19.20 -1.95
CA THR A 134 15.69 -18.52 -1.24
C THR A 134 16.89 -18.48 -2.18
N ALA A 135 17.41 -17.28 -2.45
CA ALA A 135 18.64 -17.07 -3.18
C ALA A 135 19.79 -16.83 -2.19
N GLU A 136 20.88 -17.57 -2.33
CA GLU A 136 22.16 -17.15 -1.74
C GLU A 136 22.61 -15.89 -2.48
N LEU A 137 22.76 -14.79 -1.75
CA LEU A 137 23.23 -13.54 -2.30
C LEU A 137 24.72 -13.45 -2.02
N GLU A 138 25.52 -13.33 -3.10
CA GLU A 138 26.95 -13.07 -2.97
C GLU A 138 27.15 -11.81 -2.11
N ALA A 139 28.06 -11.89 -1.13
CA ALA A 139 28.43 -10.73 -0.34
C ALA A 139 28.89 -9.62 -1.30
N ALA A 140 28.29 -8.45 -1.19
CA ALA A 140 28.72 -7.30 -1.98
C ALA A 140 30.21 -7.09 -1.71
N GLU A 141 31.06 -7.25 -2.74
CA GLU A 141 32.49 -6.97 -2.61
C GLU A 141 32.66 -5.53 -2.12
N ALA A 142 33.36 -5.39 -0.99
CA ALA A 142 33.59 -4.13 -0.28
C ALA A 142 34.60 -3.22 -0.98
#